data_AF-B6AH70-F1
#
_entry.id   AF-B6AH70-F1
#
_cell.length_a   1.000
_cell.length_b   1.000
_cell.length_c   1.000
_cell.angle_alpha   90.00
_cell.angle_beta   90.00
_cell.angle_gamma   90.00
#
_symmetry.space_group_name_H-M   'P 1'
#
loop_
_entity.id
_entity.type
_entity.pdbx_description
1 polymer ?
#
loop_
_entity_poly.entity_id
_entity_poly.type
_entity_poly.pdbx_seq_one_letter_code
_entity_poly.pdbx_strand_id
1 'polypeptide(L)'
;MRSHPTEAEILECENNFEEIRSIVEKEPLISSPIHLSILESEYKQNELFNEQFRSIIHEFPYIRRVRKDGCCFYRGYLSCIRLYLKNNPDLAIQFKSDIQNTYEIVKSAGYLNETISDFLNLFALSLILLA
;
A
#
# COMPACT_ATOMS: atom_id res chain seq x y z
N MET A 1 -11.79 29.13 -22.01
CA MET A 1 -10.65 29.51 -21.16
C MET A 1 -11.03 29.14 -19.74
N ARG A 2 -10.39 28.15 -19.10
CA ARG A 2 -10.69 27.85 -17.69
C ARG A 2 -10.07 28.97 -16.86
N SER A 3 -10.88 29.67 -16.08
CA SER A 3 -10.39 30.65 -15.12
C SER A 3 -9.49 29.95 -14.09
N HIS A 4 -8.44 30.62 -13.66
CA HIS A 4 -7.65 30.14 -12.53
C HIS A 4 -8.52 30.15 -11.27
N PRO A 5 -8.33 29.18 -10.37
CA PRO A 5 -9.05 29.16 -9.10
C PRO A 5 -8.69 30.41 -8.30
N THR A 6 -9.69 30.96 -7.63
CA THR A 6 -9.56 32.07 -6.69
C THR A 6 -8.83 31.62 -5.43
N GLU A 7 -8.24 32.57 -4.70
CA GLU A 7 -7.59 32.30 -3.41
C GLU A 7 -8.54 31.64 -2.40
N ALA A 8 -9.82 32.00 -2.43
CA ALA A 8 -10.85 31.38 -1.57
C ALA A 8 -11.08 29.90 -1.93
N GLU A 9 -11.16 29.56 -3.22
CA GLU A 9 -11.29 28.18 -3.69
C GLU A 9 -10.05 27.34 -3.34
N ILE A 10 -8.85 27.93 -3.40
CA ILE A 10 -7.61 27.26 -2.99
C ILE A 10 -7.64 26.96 -1.48
N LEU A 11 -7.98 27.96 -0.66
CA LEU A 11 -8.03 27.80 0.79
C LEU A 11 -9.08 26.78 1.23
N GLU A 12 -10.26 26.77 0.61
CA GLU A 12 -11.29 25.75 0.85
C GLU A 12 -10.76 24.35 0.49
N CYS A 13 -10.06 24.22 -0.63
CA CYS A 13 -9.46 22.96 -1.06
C CYS A 13 -8.41 22.46 -0.05
N GLU A 14 -7.53 23.34 0.42
CA GLU A 14 -6.50 23.02 1.42
C GLU A 14 -7.11 22.56 2.75
N ASN A 15 -8.15 23.26 3.22
CA ASN A 15 -8.87 22.87 4.45
C ASN A 15 -9.50 21.48 4.30
N ASN A 16 -10.14 21.20 3.15
CA ASN A 16 -10.71 19.89 2.86
C ASN A 16 -9.64 18.79 2.83
N PHE A 17 -8.47 19.07 2.24
CA PHE A 17 -7.35 18.13 2.22
C PHE A 17 -6.82 17.83 3.63
N GLU A 18 -6.70 18.85 4.48
CA GLU A 18 -6.22 18.68 5.85
C GLU A 18 -7.22 17.89 6.71
N GLU A 19 -8.52 18.12 6.53
CA GLU A 19 -9.56 17.33 7.19
C GLU A 19 -9.48 15.86 6.77
N ILE A 20 -9.43 15.58 5.46
CA ILE A 20 -9.29 14.22 4.93
C ILE A 20 -8.03 13.56 5.48
N ARG A 21 -6.90 14.28 5.48
CA ARG A 21 -5.63 13.79 6.01
C ARG A 21 -5.75 13.41 7.48
N SER A 22 -6.37 14.26 8.30
CA SER A 22 -6.57 14.00 9.73
C SER A 22 -7.40 12.75 10.03
N ILE A 23 -8.28 12.36 9.10
CA ILE A 23 -9.06 11.12 9.17
C ILE A 23 -8.21 9.93 8.75
N VAL A 24 -7.53 10.03 7.60
CA VAL A 24 -6.71 8.95 7.02
C VAL A 24 -5.54 8.58 7.92
N GLU A 25 -4.91 9.55 8.59
CA GLU A 25 -3.75 9.30 9.47
C GLU A 25 -4.11 8.47 10.71
N LYS A 26 -5.39 8.44 11.11
CA LYS A 26 -5.90 7.61 12.22
C LYS A 26 -6.13 6.16 11.82
N GLU A 27 -6.30 5.86 10.53
CA GLU A 27 -6.49 4.49 10.05
C GLU A 27 -5.19 3.68 10.17
N PRO A 28 -5.21 2.38 10.46
CA PRO A 28 -3.99 1.58 10.45
C PRO A 28 -3.36 1.57 9.04
N LEU A 29 -2.02 1.50 8.97
CA LEU A 29 -1.29 1.42 7.70
C LEU A 29 -1.76 0.25 6.83
N ILE A 30 -1.95 -0.91 7.46
CA ILE A 30 -2.59 -2.11 6.90
C ILE A 30 -3.53 -2.67 7.97
N SER A 31 -4.78 -2.96 7.61
CA SER A 31 -5.74 -3.53 8.56
C SER A 31 -5.47 -5.01 8.86
N SER A 32 -6.08 -5.50 9.94
CA SER A 32 -6.36 -6.94 10.10
C SER A 32 -7.20 -7.46 8.92
N PRO A 33 -7.22 -8.78 8.65
CA PRO A 33 -8.14 -9.35 7.67
C PRO A 33 -9.58 -9.03 8.07
N ILE A 34 -10.36 -8.54 7.12
CA ILE A 34 -11.78 -8.23 7.27
C ILE A 34 -12.51 -9.15 6.29
N HIS A 35 -13.61 -9.75 6.74
CA HIS A 35 -14.43 -10.55 5.83
C HIS A 35 -14.92 -9.67 4.68
N LEU A 36 -14.79 -10.18 3.46
CA LEU A 36 -14.96 -9.40 2.26
C LEU A 36 -16.40 -8.82 2.17
N SER A 37 -17.40 -9.49 2.76
CA SER A 37 -18.81 -9.04 2.80
C SER A 37 -19.02 -7.63 3.34
N ILE A 38 -18.02 -7.04 4.02
CA ILE A 38 -18.05 -5.62 4.39
C ILE A 38 -18.32 -4.71 3.18
N LEU A 39 -17.85 -5.07 1.98
CA LEU A 39 -18.07 -4.26 0.77
C LEU A 39 -19.54 -4.22 0.34
N GLU A 40 -20.35 -5.24 0.64
CA GLU A 40 -21.79 -5.20 0.35
C GLU A 40 -22.49 -4.05 1.10
N SER A 41 -22.00 -3.73 2.30
CA SER A 41 -22.52 -2.61 3.08
C SER A 41 -22.05 -1.25 2.54
N GLU A 42 -20.84 -1.18 2.01
CA GLU A 42 -20.25 0.07 1.46
C GLU A 42 -20.82 0.44 0.11
N TYR A 43 -21.16 -0.56 -0.71
CA TYR A 43 -21.66 -0.39 -2.07
C TYR A 43 -23.14 -0.77 -2.21
N LYS A 44 -23.91 -0.65 -1.12
CA LYS A 44 -25.32 -1.06 -1.06
C LYS A 44 -26.20 -0.42 -2.14
N GLN A 45 -25.83 0.77 -2.61
CA GLN A 45 -26.55 1.53 -3.64
C GLN A 45 -26.02 1.31 -5.06
N ASN A 46 -24.99 0.47 -5.25
CA ASN A 46 -24.36 0.22 -6.54
C ASN A 46 -24.54 -1.26 -6.94
N GLU A 47 -25.64 -1.55 -7.64
CA GLU A 47 -26.02 -2.91 -8.03
C GLU A 47 -24.97 -3.61 -8.90
N LEU A 48 -24.40 -2.90 -9.88
CA LEU A 48 -23.34 -3.44 -10.76
C LEU A 48 -22.10 -3.86 -9.97
N PHE A 49 -21.71 -3.08 -8.96
CA PHE A 49 -20.58 -3.40 -8.11
C PHE A 49 -20.85 -4.66 -7.25
N ASN A 50 -22.10 -4.84 -6.80
CA ASN A 50 -22.50 -6.00 -6.00
C ASN A 50 -22.47 -7.32 -6.80
N GLU A 51 -22.76 -7.30 -8.11
CA GLU A 51 -22.68 -8.50 -8.95
C GLU A 51 -21.23 -8.99 -9.13
N GLN A 52 -20.31 -8.07 -9.43
CA GLN A 52 -18.88 -8.37 -9.54
C GLN A 52 -18.29 -8.87 -8.21
N PHE A 53 -18.79 -8.31 -7.11
CA PHE A 53 -18.36 -8.70 -5.78
C PHE A 53 -18.75 -10.14 -5.41
N ARG A 54 -19.99 -10.52 -5.72
CA ARG A 54 -20.51 -11.86 -5.41
C ARG A 54 -19.76 -12.96 -6.14
N SER A 55 -19.17 -12.68 -7.31
CA SER A 55 -18.37 -13.68 -8.02
C SER A 55 -17.01 -13.93 -7.37
N ILE A 56 -16.41 -12.93 -6.71
CA ILE A 56 -15.06 -13.03 -6.14
C ILE A 56 -15.03 -13.46 -4.66
N ILE A 57 -16.11 -13.26 -3.90
CA ILE A 57 -16.12 -13.53 -2.46
C ILE A 57 -15.85 -15.01 -2.11
N HIS A 58 -16.24 -15.93 -2.99
CA HIS A 58 -16.01 -17.35 -2.81
C HIS A 58 -14.53 -17.73 -2.93
N GLU A 59 -13.78 -17.03 -3.77
CA GLU A 59 -12.35 -17.27 -4.00
C GLU A 59 -11.47 -16.48 -3.02
N PHE A 60 -11.88 -15.26 -2.68
CA PHE A 60 -11.14 -14.34 -1.81
C PHE A 60 -12.02 -13.85 -0.64
N PRO A 61 -12.23 -14.66 0.42
CA PRO A 61 -13.19 -14.35 1.49
C PRO A 61 -12.75 -13.20 2.41
N TYR A 62 -11.50 -12.75 2.32
CA TYR A 62 -10.95 -11.70 3.17
C TYR A 62 -10.21 -10.62 2.40
N ILE A 63 -10.27 -9.40 2.92
CA ILE A 63 -9.50 -8.25 2.44
C ILE A 63 -8.73 -7.61 3.60
N ARG A 64 -7.56 -7.04 3.29
CA ARG A 64 -6.86 -6.11 4.17
C ARG A 64 -6.89 -4.74 3.52
N ARG A 65 -7.37 -3.73 4.25
CA ARG A 65 -7.34 -2.34 3.80
C ARG A 65 -5.95 -1.77 3.97
N VAL A 66 -5.60 -0.87 3.06
CA VAL A 66 -4.35 -0.13 3.09
C VAL A 66 -4.69 1.34 3.22
N ARG A 67 -4.02 2.05 4.13
CA ARG A 67 -4.23 3.49 4.35
C ARG A 67 -4.11 4.25 3.02
N LYS A 68 -5.01 5.19 2.77
CA LYS A 68 -5.10 5.98 1.53
C LYS A 68 -4.18 7.21 1.56
N ASP A 69 -2.89 6.98 1.78
CA ASP A 69 -1.87 8.02 2.02
C ASP A 69 -0.92 8.25 0.83
N GLY A 70 -1.30 7.84 -0.38
CA GLY A 70 -0.47 7.89 -1.58
C GLY A 70 0.60 6.78 -1.66
N CYS A 71 0.87 6.07 -0.56
CA CYS A 71 1.78 4.92 -0.53
C CYS A 71 1.04 3.58 -0.64
N CYS A 72 -0.28 3.59 -0.87
CA CYS A 72 -1.16 2.43 -0.77
C CYS A 72 -0.76 1.27 -1.71
N PHE A 73 -0.31 1.56 -2.93
CA PHE A 73 0.15 0.53 -3.86
C PHE A 73 1.40 -0.20 -3.33
N TYR A 74 2.46 0.55 -3.02
CA TYR A 74 3.71 0.00 -2.49
C TYR A 74 3.47 -0.80 -1.21
N ARG A 75 2.65 -0.25 -0.32
CA ARG A 75 2.32 -0.85 0.98
C ARG A 75 1.49 -2.12 0.83
N GLY A 76 0.48 -2.12 -0.03
CA GLY A 76 -0.32 -3.31 -0.34
C GLY A 76 0.53 -4.42 -0.98
N TYR A 77 1.32 -4.06 -1.99
CA TYR A 77 2.20 -4.98 -2.70
C TYR A 77 3.22 -5.65 -1.77
N LEU A 78 3.95 -4.84 -0.98
CA LEU A 78 4.94 -5.37 -0.03
C LEU A 78 4.31 -6.22 1.07
N SER A 79 3.10 -5.88 1.53
CA SER A 79 2.35 -6.71 2.49
C SER A 79 2.05 -8.09 1.91
N CYS A 80 1.61 -8.16 0.66
CA CYS A 80 1.33 -9.42 -0.04
C CYS A 80 2.61 -10.24 -0.24
N ILE A 81 3.69 -9.63 -0.72
CA ILE A 81 4.99 -10.30 -0.84
C ILE A 81 5.41 -10.88 0.51
N ARG A 82 5.34 -10.09 1.58
CA ARG A 82 5.75 -10.55 2.91
C ARG A 82 4.94 -11.76 3.38
N LEU A 83 3.62 -11.73 3.21
CA LEU A 83 2.76 -12.86 3.57
C LEU A 83 3.07 -14.10 2.72
N TYR A 84 3.39 -13.91 1.43
CA TYR A 84 3.76 -14.98 0.53
C TYR A 84 5.10 -15.61 0.91
N LEU A 85 6.14 -14.79 1.12
CA LEU A 85 7.49 -15.26 1.49
C LEU A 85 7.51 -15.96 2.84
N LYS A 86 6.70 -15.52 3.80
CA LYS A 86 6.55 -16.20 5.09
C LYS A 86 6.17 -17.68 4.95
N ASN A 87 5.39 -18.01 3.93
CA ASN A 87 4.96 -19.38 3.67
C ASN A 87 5.87 -20.13 2.66
N ASN A 88 6.90 -19.45 2.12
CA ASN A 88 7.79 -19.98 1.08
C ASN A 88 9.26 -19.61 1.38
N PRO A 89 9.90 -20.31 2.34
CA PRO A 89 11.22 -19.91 2.88
C PRO A 89 12.35 -19.94 1.83
N ASP A 90 12.34 -20.88 0.89
CA ASP A 90 13.35 -20.93 -0.18
C ASP A 90 13.28 -19.69 -1.08
N LEU A 91 12.06 -19.24 -1.40
CA LEU A 91 11.86 -17.98 -2.14
C LEU A 91 12.26 -16.77 -1.31
N ALA A 92 12.13 -16.82 0.02
CA ALA A 92 12.59 -15.73 0.89
C ALA A 92 14.12 -15.59 0.86
N ILE A 93 14.86 -16.71 0.82
CA ILE A 93 16.33 -16.72 0.65
C ILE A 93 16.71 -16.11 -0.70
N GLN A 94 16.06 -16.52 -1.78
CA GLN A 94 16.30 -15.98 -3.12
C GLN A 94 15.99 -14.47 -3.18
N PHE A 95 14.82 -14.06 -2.69
CA PHE A 95 14.39 -12.67 -2.67
C PHE A 95 15.38 -11.77 -1.92
N LYS A 96 15.96 -12.26 -0.81
CA LYS A 96 17.00 -11.55 -0.07
C LYS A 96 18.27 -11.33 -0.91
N SER A 97 18.67 -12.32 -1.69
CA SER A 97 19.80 -12.19 -2.63
C SER A 97 19.50 -11.16 -3.71
N ASP A 98 18.28 -11.13 -4.25
CA ASP A 98 17.88 -10.20 -5.31
C ASP A 98 17.86 -8.74 -4.83
N ILE A 99 17.49 -8.50 -3.57
CA ILE A 99 17.55 -7.17 -2.93
C ILE A 99 18.99 -6.65 -2.89
N GLN A 100 19.96 -7.50 -2.56
CA GLN A 100 21.36 -7.11 -2.52
C GLN A 100 21.87 -6.73 -3.91
N ASN A 101 21.47 -7.47 -4.95
CA ASN A 101 21.80 -7.12 -6.33
C ASN A 101 21.14 -5.81 -6.78
N THR A 102 19.93 -5.53 -6.29
CA THR A 102 19.22 -4.28 -6.57
C THR A 102 19.98 -3.06 -6.05
N TYR A 103 20.72 -3.19 -4.94
CA TYR A 103 21.57 -2.12 -4.41
C TYR A 103 22.58 -1.62 -5.44
N GLU A 104 23.32 -2.54 -6.05
CA GLU A 104 24.36 -2.20 -7.01
C GLU A 104 23.78 -1.59 -8.28
N ILE A 105 22.59 -2.03 -8.69
CA ILE A 105 21.85 -1.43 -9.80
C ILE A 105 21.49 0.02 -9.48
N VAL A 106 20.89 0.28 -8.31
CA VAL A 106 20.47 1.63 -7.90
C VAL A 106 21.68 2.56 -7.76
N LYS A 107 22.78 2.07 -7.18
CA LYS A 107 24.05 2.79 -7.10
C LYS A 107 24.61 3.13 -8.48
N SER A 108 24.61 2.16 -9.42
CA SER A 108 25.09 2.36 -10.78
C SER A 108 24.24 3.36 -11.58
N ALA A 109 22.96 3.52 -11.23
CA ALA A 109 22.06 4.52 -11.79
C ALA A 109 22.31 5.95 -11.26
N GLY A 110 23.30 6.15 -10.38
CA GLY A 110 23.72 7.46 -9.89
C GLY A 110 23.05 7.92 -8.60
N TYR A 111 22.32 7.03 -7.91
CA TYR A 111 21.80 7.35 -6.58
C TYR A 111 22.93 7.40 -5.53
N LEU A 112 22.82 8.34 -4.60
CA LEU A 112 23.82 8.52 -3.54
C LEU A 112 23.79 7.35 -2.56
N ASN A 113 24.96 6.73 -2.37
CA ASN A 113 25.16 5.55 -1.52
C ASN A 113 24.59 5.75 -0.11
N GLU A 114 24.93 6.87 0.51
CA GLU A 114 24.49 7.23 1.88
C GLU A 114 22.98 7.36 2.01
N THR A 115 22.29 7.77 0.94
CA THR A 115 20.83 7.93 0.96
C THR A 115 20.12 6.60 0.80
N ILE A 116 20.67 5.66 0.03
CA ILE A 116 20.02 4.39 -0.29
C ILE A 116 20.37 3.25 0.68
N SER A 117 21.55 3.30 1.32
CA SER A 117 22.02 2.22 2.19
C SER A 117 21.09 2.00 3.37
N ASP A 118 20.61 3.08 3.98
CA ASP A 118 19.76 3.01 5.17
C ASP A 118 18.39 2.38 4.84
N PHE A 119 17.76 2.80 3.74
CA PHE A 119 16.48 2.20 3.31
C PHE A 119 16.61 0.73 2.97
N LEU A 120 17.68 0.34 2.26
CA LEU A 120 17.88 -1.05 1.87
C LEU A 120 18.15 -1.94 3.09
N ASN A 121 18.99 -1.47 4.01
CA ASN A 121 19.30 -2.19 5.25
C ASN A 121 18.03 -2.38 6.09
N LEU A 122 17.23 -1.32 6.26
CA LEU A 122 15.95 -1.40 6.97
C LEU A 122 14.99 -2.37 6.28
N PHE A 123 14.90 -2.33 4.95
CA PHE A 123 14.06 -3.25 4.18
C PHE A 123 14.49 -4.71 4.36
N ALA A 124 15.79 -5.00 4.19
CA ALA A 124 16.35 -6.34 4.34
C ALA A 124 16.16 -6.89 5.76
N LEU A 125 16.34 -6.06 6.79
CA LEU A 125 16.10 -6.44 8.19
C LEU A 125 14.61 -6.73 8.46
N SER A 126 13.71 -5.91 7.92
CA SER A 126 12.26 -6.07 8.11
C SER A 126 11.72 -7.39 7.54
N LEU A 127 12.39 -7.95 6.53
CA LEU A 127 12.06 -9.26 5.96
C LEU A 127 12.51 -10.43 6.86
N ILE A 128 13.60 -10.25 7.63
CA ILE A 128 14.18 -11.29 8.49
C ILE A 128 13.41 -11.42 9.83
N LEU A 129 12.97 -10.31 10.41
CA LEU A 129 12.35 -10.29 11.75
C LEU A 129 10.92 -10.86 11.81
N LEU A 130 10.38 -11.34 10.70
CA LEU A 130 8.99 -11.82 10.58
C LEU A 130 8.86 -13.18 9.88
N ALA A 131 10.00 -13.81 9.55
CA ALA A 131 10.11 -15.20 9.11
C ALA A 131 10.20 -16.12 10.32
#